data_AF-A0A0D5C3D4-F1
#
_entry.id   AF-A0A0D5C3D4-F1
#
_cell.length_a   1.000
_cell.length_b   1.000
_cell.length_c   1.000
_cell.angle_alpha   90.00
_cell.angle_beta   90.00
_cell.angle_gamma   90.00
#
_symmetry.space_group_name_H-M   'P 1'
#
loop_
_entity.id
_entity.type
_entity.pdbx_description
1 polymer ?
#
loop_
_entity_poly.entity_id
_entity_poly.type
_entity_poly.pdbx_seq_one_letter_code
_entity_poly.pdbx_strand_id
1 'polypeptide(L)'
;MTSPQDISQMFDTESEKLQNLLGVAEKKSDLSIHEIVETYYQVMNVSTMITMLKTHATENNSLLDKIQKIEKFISGTFNSEIHPKITQQLVSSIQETTKNLQSVNSNEQSKEKIESDAKLFEELRQKMSTKEFVEQYDKGLSND
;
A
#
# COMPACT_ATOMS: atom_id res chain seq x y z
N MET A 1 -1.03 12.18 27.27
CA MET A 1 -0.83 10.77 26.90
C MET A 1 -2.18 10.25 26.45
N THR A 2 -2.27 9.68 25.25
CA THR A 2 -3.48 9.00 24.75
C THR A 2 -3.72 7.76 25.62
N SER A 3 -4.94 7.55 26.12
CA SER A 3 -5.20 6.40 27.00
C SER A 3 -5.34 5.10 26.18
N PRO A 4 -5.10 3.92 26.78
CA PRO A 4 -5.34 2.64 26.10
C PRO A 4 -6.78 2.46 25.60
N GLN A 5 -7.78 3.03 26.30
CA GLN A 5 -9.16 3.08 25.82
C GLN A 5 -9.31 3.90 24.53
N ASP A 6 -8.66 5.06 24.44
CA ASP A 6 -8.70 5.90 23.23
C ASP A 6 -8.06 5.18 22.04
N ILE A 7 -6.92 4.50 22.26
CA ILE A 7 -6.24 3.72 21.21
C ILE A 7 -7.13 2.55 20.75
N SER A 8 -7.88 1.91 21.65
CA SER A 8 -8.81 0.83 21.31
C SER A 8 -9.97 1.31 20.43
N GLN A 9 -10.55 2.48 20.72
CA GLN A 9 -11.60 3.08 19.88
C GLN A 9 -11.08 3.50 18.51
N MET A 10 -9.88 4.09 18.47
CA MET A 10 -9.21 4.40 17.20
C MET A 10 -8.94 3.13 16.40
N PHE A 11 -8.48 2.07 17.04
CA PHE A 11 -8.22 0.78 16.39
C PHE A 11 -9.46 0.20 15.71
N ASP A 12 -10.64 0.26 16.33
CA ASP A 12 -11.88 -0.18 15.70
C ASP A 12 -12.18 0.61 14.42
N THR A 13 -12.06 1.94 14.47
CA THR A 13 -12.31 2.83 13.32
C THR A 13 -11.30 2.63 12.19
N GLU A 14 -10.01 2.54 12.52
CA GLU A 14 -8.95 2.36 11.54
C GLU A 14 -8.97 0.94 10.94
N SER A 15 -9.40 -0.07 11.70
CA SER A 15 -9.61 -1.43 11.19
C SER A 15 -10.76 -1.50 10.18
N GLU A 16 -11.86 -0.78 10.42
CA GLU A 16 -12.98 -0.71 9.47
C GLU A 16 -12.55 -0.02 8.16
N LYS A 17 -11.83 1.10 8.26
CA LYS A 17 -11.25 1.77 7.09
C LYS A 17 -10.34 0.84 6.29
N LEU A 18 -9.48 0.09 6.97
CA LEU A 18 -8.61 -0.90 6.34
C LEU A 18 -9.43 -1.94 5.58
N GLN A 19 -10.45 -2.53 6.21
CA GLN A 19 -11.31 -3.53 5.57
C GLN A 19 -11.99 -2.99 4.31
N ASN A 20 -12.46 -1.75 4.35
CA ASN A 20 -13.07 -1.10 3.19
C ASN A 20 -12.06 -0.87 2.06
N LEU A 21 -10.86 -0.37 2.37
CA LEU A 21 -9.79 -0.17 1.38
C LEU A 21 -9.39 -1.50 0.73
N LEU A 22 -9.18 -2.55 1.53
CA LEU A 22 -8.81 -3.87 1.00
C LEU A 22 -9.94 -4.48 0.17
N GLY A 23 -11.20 -4.31 0.58
CA GLY A 23 -12.35 -4.78 -0.19
C GLY A 23 -12.52 -4.06 -1.54
N VAL A 24 -12.02 -2.83 -1.69
CA VAL A 24 -11.94 -2.13 -2.97
C VAL A 24 -10.75 -2.64 -3.79
N ALA A 25 -9.58 -2.78 -3.17
CA ALA A 25 -8.34 -3.25 -3.82
C ALA A 25 -8.46 -4.67 -4.38
N GLU A 26 -9.21 -5.54 -3.70
CA GLU A 26 -9.49 -6.90 -4.16
C GLU A 26 -10.27 -6.90 -5.49
N LYS A 27 -11.27 -6.02 -5.61
CA LYS A 27 -12.20 -5.97 -6.75
C LYS A 27 -11.67 -5.22 -7.96
N LYS A 28 -10.77 -4.25 -7.77
CA LYS A 28 -10.22 -3.46 -8.89
C LYS A 28 -9.16 -4.25 -9.66
N SER A 29 -9.08 -4.07 -10.97
CA SER A 29 -8.00 -4.65 -11.77
C SER A 29 -6.66 -4.02 -11.42
N ASP A 30 -6.62 -2.68 -11.40
CA ASP A 30 -5.45 -1.87 -11.11
C ASP A 30 -5.80 -0.74 -10.12
N LEU A 31 -4.85 -0.41 -9.26
CA LEU A 31 -4.94 0.70 -8.31
C LEU A 31 -4.13 1.91 -8.78
N SER A 32 -4.65 3.11 -8.56
CA SER A 32 -3.84 4.32 -8.76
C SER A 32 -2.70 4.38 -7.73
N ILE A 33 -1.65 5.16 -8.04
CA ILE A 33 -0.54 5.38 -7.10
C ILE A 33 -1.05 5.88 -5.74
N HIS A 34 -2.03 6.78 -5.75
CA HIS A 34 -2.61 7.31 -4.52
C HIS A 34 -3.27 6.21 -3.68
N GLU A 35 -4.06 5.34 -4.30
CA GLU A 35 -4.74 4.23 -3.62
C GLU A 35 -3.74 3.18 -3.10
N ILE A 36 -2.67 2.91 -3.85
CA ILE A 36 -1.58 2.04 -3.38
C ILE A 36 -0.98 2.63 -2.11
N VAL A 37 -0.57 3.89 -2.15
CA VAL A 37 0.07 4.56 -1.03
C VAL A 37 -0.85 4.60 0.20
N GLU A 38 -2.12 4.98 0.01
CA GLU A 38 -3.13 5.00 1.07
C GLU A 38 -3.34 3.62 1.70
N THR A 39 -3.42 2.56 0.88
CA THR A 39 -3.61 1.19 1.36
C THR A 39 -2.47 0.75 2.27
N TYR A 40 -1.21 0.97 1.84
CA TYR A 40 -0.04 0.59 2.66
C TYR A 40 0.06 1.42 3.93
N TYR A 41 -0.22 2.73 3.87
CA TYR A 41 -0.26 3.55 5.07
C TYR A 41 -1.30 3.05 6.07
N GLN A 42 -2.49 2.67 5.60
CA GLN A 42 -3.53 2.16 6.47
C GLN A 42 -3.14 0.84 7.12
N VAL A 43 -2.53 -0.09 6.35
CA VAL A 43 -1.99 -1.34 6.89
C VAL A 43 -0.95 -1.06 7.97
N MET A 44 0.03 -0.18 7.69
CA MET A 44 1.07 0.17 8.66
C MET A 44 0.50 0.83 9.93
N ASN A 45 -0.49 1.71 9.77
CA ASN A 45 -1.14 2.39 10.88
C ASN A 45 -1.83 1.39 11.81
N VAL A 46 -2.65 0.49 11.24
CA VAL A 46 -3.36 -0.55 11.99
C VAL A 46 -2.38 -1.53 12.64
N SER A 47 -1.34 -1.98 11.92
CA SER A 47 -0.29 -2.85 12.48
C SER A 47 0.43 -2.19 13.65
N THR A 48 0.72 -0.89 13.57
CA THR A 48 1.33 -0.14 14.68
C THR A 48 0.41 -0.10 15.90
N MET A 49 -0.88 0.15 15.70
CA MET A 49 -1.87 0.11 16.79
C MET A 49 -1.97 -1.29 17.41
N ILE A 50 -1.90 -2.36 16.61
CA ILE A 50 -1.89 -3.74 17.11
C ILE A 50 -0.70 -3.96 18.04
N THR A 51 0.51 -3.57 17.64
CA THR A 51 1.71 -3.69 18.47
C THR A 51 1.57 -2.91 19.77
N MET A 52 1.03 -1.69 19.72
CA MET A 52 0.76 -0.87 20.92
C MET A 52 -0.29 -1.52 21.83
N LEU A 53 -1.39 -2.05 21.28
CA LEU A 53 -2.46 -2.64 22.08
C LEU A 53 -2.06 -3.99 22.67
N LYS A 54 -1.28 -4.82 21.96
CA LYS A 54 -0.77 -6.10 22.47
C LYS A 54 0.03 -5.96 23.75
N THR A 55 0.82 -4.89 23.90
CA THR A 55 1.58 -4.64 25.14
C THR A 55 0.69 -4.32 26.34
N HIS A 56 -0.57 -3.94 26.12
CA HIS A 56 -1.55 -3.60 27.15
C HIS A 56 -2.69 -4.63 27.28
N ALA A 57 -2.73 -5.66 26.42
CA ALA A 57 -3.87 -6.57 26.26
C ALA A 57 -3.85 -7.78 27.21
N THR A 58 -3.00 -7.82 28.23
CA THR A 58 -2.79 -8.98 29.11
C THR A 58 -4.03 -9.43 29.92
N GLU A 59 -5.12 -8.67 29.93
CA GLU A 59 -6.32 -8.96 30.74
C GLU A 59 -7.66 -8.92 29.99
N ASN A 60 -7.71 -8.54 28.70
CA ASN A 60 -8.97 -8.38 27.96
C ASN A 60 -9.08 -9.34 26.75
N ASN A 61 -9.75 -10.47 26.95
CA ASN A 61 -9.96 -11.50 25.94
C ASN A 61 -10.63 -10.96 24.66
N SER A 62 -11.58 -10.01 24.79
CA SER A 62 -12.31 -9.46 23.62
C SER A 62 -11.42 -8.59 22.73
N LEU A 63 -10.52 -7.79 23.31
CA LEU A 63 -9.57 -6.99 22.55
C LEU A 63 -8.55 -7.88 21.83
N LEU A 64 -8.07 -8.92 22.50
CA LEU A 64 -7.12 -9.87 21.92
C LEU A 64 -7.73 -10.61 20.71
N ASP A 65 -8.98 -11.06 20.81
CA ASP A 65 -9.70 -11.70 19.71
C ASP A 65 -9.84 -10.78 18.50
N LYS A 66 -10.18 -9.51 18.72
CA LYS A 66 -10.25 -8.49 17.66
C LYS A 66 -8.90 -8.29 16.97
N ILE A 67 -7.83 -8.14 17.75
CA ILE A 67 -6.47 -7.99 17.24
C ILE A 67 -6.12 -9.19 16.35
N GLN A 68 -6.29 -10.41 16.87
CA GLN A 68 -5.97 -11.63 16.11
C GLN A 68 -6.79 -11.74 14.81
N LYS A 69 -8.05 -11.32 14.83
CA LYS A 69 -8.90 -11.32 13.62
C LYS A 69 -8.35 -10.35 12.56
N ILE A 70 -7.96 -9.14 12.95
CA ILE A 70 -7.41 -8.15 12.02
C ILE A 70 -6.03 -8.57 11.52
N GLU A 71 -5.17 -9.14 12.37
CA GLU A 71 -3.88 -9.68 11.93
C GLU A 71 -4.02 -10.78 10.88
N LYS A 72 -4.96 -11.72 11.10
CA LYS A 72 -5.28 -12.76 10.11
C LYS A 72 -5.84 -12.17 8.81
N PHE A 73 -6.62 -11.10 8.91
CA PHE A 73 -7.14 -10.41 7.72
C PHE A 73 -6.01 -9.71 6.94
N ILE A 74 -5.07 -9.05 7.62
CA ILE A 74 -3.89 -8.45 6.98
C ILE A 74 -3.04 -9.55 6.33
N SER A 75 -2.72 -10.63 7.05
CA SER A 75 -1.86 -11.68 6.48
C SER A 75 -2.54 -12.45 5.35
N GLY A 76 -3.81 -12.80 5.53
CA GLY A 76 -4.58 -13.59 4.57
C GLY A 76 -4.99 -12.82 3.32
N THR A 77 -5.39 -11.56 3.45
CA THR A 77 -5.90 -10.76 2.32
C THR A 77 -4.83 -9.80 1.81
N PHE A 78 -4.26 -8.95 2.66
CA PHE A 78 -3.29 -7.96 2.18
C PHE A 78 -1.97 -8.61 1.75
N ASN A 79 -1.27 -9.30 2.66
CA ASN A 79 0.07 -9.81 2.38
C ASN A 79 0.06 -10.91 1.31
N SER A 80 -0.95 -11.78 1.34
CA SER A 80 -0.97 -12.96 0.46
C SER A 80 -1.55 -12.66 -0.93
N GLU A 81 -2.48 -11.71 -1.05
CA GLU A 81 -3.22 -11.51 -2.31
C GLU A 81 -3.00 -10.10 -2.90
N ILE A 82 -3.25 -9.05 -2.11
CA ILE A 82 -3.23 -7.66 -2.60
C ILE A 82 -1.81 -7.16 -2.82
N HIS A 83 -0.89 -7.41 -1.89
CA HIS A 83 0.49 -6.96 -1.98
C HIS A 83 1.18 -7.50 -3.26
N PRO A 84 1.18 -8.83 -3.56
CA PRO A 84 1.81 -9.35 -4.76
C PRO A 84 1.20 -8.77 -6.04
N LYS A 85 -0.12 -8.55 -6.05
CA LYS A 85 -0.84 -7.93 -7.17
C LYS A 85 -0.38 -6.50 -7.42
N ILE A 86 -0.26 -5.68 -6.37
CA ILE A 86 0.25 -4.30 -6.46
C ILE A 86 1.69 -4.29 -6.97
N THR A 87 2.54 -5.17 -6.42
CA THR A 87 3.95 -5.29 -6.85
C THR A 87 4.04 -5.64 -8.33
N GLN A 88 3.25 -6.62 -8.80
CA GLN A 88 3.21 -6.99 -10.21
C GLN A 88 2.67 -5.87 -11.10
N GLN A 89 1.64 -5.16 -10.65
CA GLN A 89 1.07 -4.02 -11.37
C GLN A 89 2.11 -2.92 -11.57
N LEU A 90 2.85 -2.57 -10.52
CA LEU A 90 3.92 -1.55 -10.59
C LEU A 90 5.03 -1.97 -11.54
N VAL A 91 5.51 -3.22 -11.46
CA VAL A 91 6.53 -3.75 -12.38
C VAL A 91 6.06 -3.66 -13.82
N SER A 92 4.83 -4.12 -14.11
CA SER A 92 4.27 -4.11 -15.46
C SER A 92 4.11 -2.68 -16.00
N SER A 93 3.58 -1.78 -15.15
CA SER A 93 3.39 -0.36 -15.50
C SER A 93 4.70 0.39 -15.74
N ILE A 94 5.75 0.09 -14.96
CA ILE A 94 7.10 0.67 -15.14
C ILE A 94 7.71 0.18 -16.46
N GLN A 95 7.57 -1.11 -16.76
CA GLN A 95 8.07 -1.69 -18.01
C GLN A 95 7.37 -1.09 -19.23
N GLU A 96 6.06 -0.91 -19.16
CA GLU A 96 5.28 -0.26 -20.23
C GLU A 96 5.71 1.19 -20.44
N THR A 97 5.76 2.01 -19.38
CA THR A 97 6.19 3.41 -19.50
C THR A 97 7.64 3.51 -20.00
N THR A 98 8.53 2.62 -19.56
CA THR A 98 9.92 2.56 -20.06
C THR A 98 9.97 2.22 -21.54
N LYS A 99 9.18 1.23 -22.01
CA LYS A 99 9.09 0.89 -23.43
C LYS A 99 8.56 2.04 -24.26
N ASN A 100 7.53 2.74 -23.78
CA ASN A 100 6.97 3.90 -24.46
C ASN A 100 8.06 4.97 -24.65
N LEU A 101 8.80 5.32 -23.59
CA LEU A 101 9.93 6.25 -23.67
C LEU A 101 11.04 5.79 -24.63
N GLN A 102 11.36 4.50 -24.68
CA GLN A 102 12.40 3.94 -25.56
C GLN A 102 11.99 3.83 -27.03
N SER A 103 10.70 3.63 -27.30
CA SER A 103 10.16 3.52 -28.66
C SER A 103 10.12 4.84 -29.42
N VAL A 104 10.32 5.97 -28.73
CA VAL A 104 10.31 7.32 -29.27
C VAL A 104 11.67 7.65 -29.93
N ASN A 105 11.99 6.93 -31.00
CA ASN A 105 13.03 7.32 -31.96
C ASN A 105 12.36 8.00 -33.16
N SER A 106 12.12 9.31 -33.08
CA SER A 106 11.78 10.09 -34.27
C SER A 106 12.43 11.47 -34.23
N ASN A 107 13.15 11.79 -35.30
CA ASN A 107 14.02 12.95 -35.49
C ASN A 107 13.29 14.31 -35.58
N GLU A 108 12.04 14.39 -35.12
CA GLU A 108 11.28 15.64 -35.02
C GLU A 108 10.93 15.88 -33.55
N GLN A 109 11.60 16.88 -32.96
CA GLN A 109 11.33 17.39 -31.61
C GLN A 109 10.39 18.59 -31.72
N SER A 110 9.07 18.33 -31.77
CA SER A 110 8.08 19.40 -31.56
C SER A 110 7.97 19.72 -30.06
N LYS A 111 7.51 20.93 -29.73
CA LYS A 111 7.28 21.35 -28.33
C LYS A 111 6.30 20.42 -27.60
N GLU A 112 5.25 20.00 -28.29
CA GLU A 112 4.24 19.07 -27.78
C GLU A 112 4.84 17.71 -27.41
N LYS A 113 5.84 17.25 -28.19
CA LYS A 113 6.54 16.00 -27.93
C LYS A 113 7.41 16.08 -26.68
N ILE A 114 8.14 17.18 -26.50
CA ILE A 114 8.95 17.42 -25.30
C ILE A 114 8.06 17.43 -24.04
N GLU A 115 6.90 18.07 -24.10
CA GLU A 115 5.94 18.09 -22.98
C GLU A 115 5.35 16.70 -22.70
N SER A 116 5.08 15.89 -23.73
CA SER A 116 4.61 14.52 -23.57
C SER A 116 5.67 13.62 -22.93
N ASP A 117 6.91 13.68 -23.39
CA ASP A 117 8.01 12.89 -22.84
C ASP A 117 8.29 13.27 -21.38
N ALA A 118 8.24 14.57 -21.06
CA ALA A 118 8.39 15.06 -19.69
C ALA A 118 7.32 14.48 -18.74
N LYS A 119 6.06 14.37 -19.19
CA LYS A 119 4.99 13.73 -18.42
C LYS A 119 5.27 12.25 -18.18
N LEU A 120 5.69 11.52 -19.22
CA LEU A 120 6.03 10.09 -19.09
C LEU A 120 7.21 9.85 -18.13
N PHE A 121 8.22 10.73 -18.13
CA PHE A 121 9.32 10.65 -17.15
C PHE A 121 8.85 10.91 -15.72
N GLU A 122 7.95 11.87 -15.51
CA GLU A 122 7.39 12.14 -14.19
C GLU A 122 6.53 10.97 -13.70
N GLU A 123 5.68 10.40 -14.56
CA GLU A 123 4.91 9.19 -14.24
C GLU A 123 5.82 8.01 -13.91
N LEU A 124 6.88 7.79 -14.71
CA LEU A 124 7.86 6.74 -14.46
C LEU A 124 8.52 6.92 -13.10
N ARG A 125 8.94 8.15 -12.77
CA ARG A 125 9.55 8.50 -11.49
C ARG A 125 8.61 8.18 -10.33
N GLN A 126 7.34 8.57 -10.42
CA GLN A 126 6.34 8.29 -9.38
C GLN A 126 6.14 6.78 -9.21
N LYS A 127 5.94 6.03 -10.32
CA LYS A 127 5.78 4.57 -10.27
C LYS A 127 6.99 3.87 -9.64
N MET A 128 8.21 4.27 -10.01
CA MET A 128 9.43 3.70 -9.42
C MET A 128 9.54 4.02 -7.93
N SER A 129 9.28 5.27 -7.52
CA SER A 129 9.29 5.65 -6.11
C SER A 129 8.25 4.89 -5.29
N THR A 130 7.04 4.69 -5.84
CA THR A 130 6.01 3.87 -5.18
C THR A 130 6.42 2.41 -5.08
N LYS A 131 7.06 1.84 -6.12
CA LYS A 131 7.61 0.49 -6.07
C LYS A 131 8.65 0.35 -4.95
N GLU A 132 9.59 1.29 -4.85
CA GLU A 132 10.58 1.28 -3.76
C GLU A 132 9.92 1.32 -2.39
N PHE A 133 8.91 2.17 -2.21
CA PHE A 133 8.13 2.24 -0.97
C PHE A 133 7.46 0.90 -0.63
N VAL A 134 6.83 0.25 -1.61
CA VAL A 134 6.20 -1.07 -1.45
C VAL A 134 7.24 -2.14 -1.10
N GLU A 135 8.42 -2.14 -1.72
CA GLU A 135 9.49 -3.10 -1.44
C GLU A 135 10.10 -2.94 -0.03
N GLN A 136 10.03 -1.74 0.57
CA GLN A 136 10.44 -1.57 1.97
C GLN A 136 9.47 -2.23 2.94
N TYR A 137 8.19 -2.36 2.58
CA TYR A 137 7.21 -3.08 3.39
C TYR A 137 7.59 -4.55 3.54
N ASP A 138 8.01 -5.22 2.46
CA ASP A 138 8.44 -6.63 2.48
C ASP A 138 9.67 -6.86 3.37
N LYS A 139 10.61 -5.91 3.31
CA LYS A 139 11.80 -5.94 4.18
C LYS A 139 11.42 -5.75 5.65
N GLY A 140 10.37 -4.98 5.93
CA GLY A 140 9.78 -4.86 7.26
C GLY A 140 9.20 -6.19 7.74
N LEU A 141 8.36 -6.84 6.91
CA LEU A 141 7.76 -8.14 7.21
C LEU A 141 8.79 -9.26 7.43
N SER A 142 9.93 -9.20 6.75
CA SER A 142 10.97 -10.24 6.85
C SER A 142 11.77 -10.19 8.17
N ASN A 143 11.61 -9.12 8.96
CA ASN A 143 12.33 -8.91 10.22
C ASN A 143 11.42 -9.03 11.47
N ASP A 144 10.13 -9.31 11.29
CA ASP A 144 9.15 -9.67 12.34
C ASP A 144 8.97 -11.20 12.41
#